data_AF-A0A2H8TRN5-F1
#
_entry.id   AF-A0A2H8TRN5-F1
#
_cell.length_a   1.000
_cell.length_b   1.000
_cell.length_c   1.000
_cell.angle_alpha   90.00
_cell.angle_beta   90.00
_cell.angle_gamma   90.00
#
_symmetry.space_group_name_H-M   'P 1'
#
loop_
_entity.id
_entity.type
_entity.pdbx_description
1 polymer ?
#
loop_
_entity_poly.entity_id
_entity_poly.type
_entity_poly.pdbx_seq_one_letter_code
_entity_poly.pdbx_strand_id
1 'polypeptide(L)'
;MKSLTLILLVGLAVALVSVNGSPAGDKKIGTSHKLKTTSTTTTISPARKCKPCPDNYNPVCGSDGAKVNLSFGNKCVMEKYNCEHNAKLTVKLESECPNSKGIRLA
;
A
#
# COMPACT_ATOMS: atom_id res chain seq x y z
N MET A 1 65.33 13.89 5.52
CA MET A 1 65.03 15.12 6.29
C MET A 1 63.87 15.86 5.63
N LYS A 2 62.64 15.58 6.07
CA LYS A 2 61.39 16.37 5.96
C LYS A 2 60.29 15.55 6.64
N SER A 3 60.58 15.22 7.90
CA SER A 3 59.57 14.78 8.85
C SER A 3 58.79 16.04 9.29
N LEU A 4 57.55 15.82 9.75
CA LEU A 4 57.01 16.52 10.92
C LEU A 4 56.04 17.70 10.79
N THR A 5 55.42 18.01 9.64
CA THR A 5 54.47 19.16 9.61
C THR A 5 53.09 18.98 8.98
N LEU A 6 52.61 17.76 8.72
CA LEU A 6 51.23 17.59 8.21
C LEU A 6 50.40 16.56 8.98
N ILE A 7 50.49 16.58 10.32
CA ILE A 7 49.63 15.81 11.23
C ILE A 7 48.64 16.76 11.94
N LEU A 8 47.94 17.70 11.26
CA LEU A 8 47.05 18.57 12.04
C LEU A 8 45.75 19.12 11.46
N LEU A 9 45.22 18.75 10.28
CA LEU A 9 44.06 19.52 9.79
C LEU A 9 42.86 18.84 9.13
N VAL A 10 42.61 17.53 9.27
CA VAL A 10 41.21 17.07 9.06
C VAL A 10 40.84 15.85 9.92
N GLY A 11 41.05 15.97 11.23
CA GLY A 11 40.26 15.24 12.19
C GLY A 11 39.12 16.13 12.66
N LEU A 12 37.95 16.08 12.00
CA LEU A 12 36.72 16.54 12.63
C LEU A 12 35.48 15.89 11.99
N ALA A 13 34.69 15.27 12.85
CA ALA A 13 33.28 14.92 12.71
C ALA A 13 32.94 13.81 11.70
N VAL A 14 32.92 12.59 12.25
CA VAL A 14 31.94 11.54 11.92
C VAL A 14 30.58 12.20 11.68
N ALA A 15 30.16 12.28 10.43
CA ALA A 15 28.82 12.74 10.08
C ALA A 15 27.82 11.72 10.62
N LEU A 16 27.08 12.18 11.63
CA LEU A 16 26.00 11.48 12.29
C LEU A 16 25.05 10.89 11.24
N VAL A 17 24.78 9.59 11.38
CA VAL A 17 23.72 8.90 10.67
C VAL A 17 22.38 9.57 11.00
N SER A 18 21.88 10.41 10.09
CA SER A 18 20.53 10.94 10.18
C SER A 18 19.54 9.84 9.80
N VAL A 19 19.05 9.10 10.79
CA VAL A 19 17.82 8.32 10.68
C VAL A 19 16.63 9.28 10.59
N ASN A 20 16.40 9.85 9.41
CA ASN A 20 15.13 10.52 9.14
C ASN A 20 14.08 9.44 8.87
N GLY A 21 13.53 8.91 9.97
CA GLY A 21 12.28 8.19 9.95
C GLY A 21 11.23 9.05 9.25
N SER A 22 10.67 8.53 8.16
CA SER A 22 9.52 9.16 7.52
C SER A 22 8.29 8.89 8.39
N PRO A 23 7.59 9.90 8.91
CA PRO A 23 6.27 9.69 9.45
C PRO A 23 5.38 9.19 8.32
N ALA A 24 4.79 8.01 8.52
CA ALA A 24 3.67 7.57 7.72
C ALA A 24 2.60 8.65 7.80
N GLY A 25 2.41 9.38 6.70
CA GLY A 25 1.35 10.37 6.59
C GLY A 25 0.02 9.68 6.82
N ASP A 26 -0.62 10.01 7.92
CA ASP A 26 -2.02 9.71 8.20
C ASP A 26 -2.82 10.49 7.15
N LYS A 27 -3.08 9.84 6.02
CA LYS A 27 -3.95 10.40 5.00
C LYS A 27 -5.34 10.45 5.60
N LYS A 28 -5.69 11.66 6.06
CA LYS A 28 -7.03 12.14 6.45
C LYS A 28 -8.11 11.26 5.83
N ILE A 29 -8.94 10.70 6.71
CA ILE A 29 -10.26 10.16 6.38
C ILE A 29 -10.95 11.18 5.47
N GLY A 30 -10.98 10.88 4.18
CA GLY A 30 -11.89 11.50 3.23
C GLY A 30 -13.23 10.86 3.47
N THR A 31 -14.07 11.54 4.24
CA THR A 31 -15.45 11.15 4.52
C THR A 31 -16.21 11.08 3.19
N SER A 32 -16.34 9.88 2.65
CA SER A 32 -17.49 9.49 1.84
C SER A 32 -18.09 8.21 2.37
N HIS A 33 -18.17 8.13 3.71
CA HIS A 33 -19.29 7.43 4.30
C HIS A 33 -20.44 8.43 4.29
N LYS A 34 -21.36 8.27 3.34
CA LYS A 34 -22.73 8.72 3.52
C LYS A 34 -23.27 7.93 4.72
N LEU A 35 -22.95 8.44 5.92
CA LEU A 35 -23.48 7.94 7.19
C LEU A 35 -24.98 8.17 7.13
N LYS A 36 -25.70 7.15 6.65
CA LYS A 36 -27.16 7.11 6.78
C LYS A 36 -27.44 6.72 8.22
N THR A 37 -27.47 7.72 9.09
CA THR A 37 -27.89 7.59 10.47
C THR A 37 -29.36 7.19 10.50
N THR A 38 -29.66 5.96 10.91
CA THR A 38 -30.99 5.57 11.41
C THR A 38 -30.81 4.48 12.46
N SER A 39 -30.54 4.95 13.68
CA SER A 39 -31.04 4.49 15.00
C SER A 39 -30.94 3.02 15.46
N THR A 40 -30.34 2.87 16.66
CA THR A 40 -30.76 2.00 17.80
C THR A 40 -29.94 0.73 18.10
N THR A 41 -29.15 0.84 19.19
CA THR A 41 -28.85 -0.13 20.27
C THR A 41 -28.00 -1.39 20.01
N THR A 42 -26.78 -1.38 20.59
CA THR A 42 -25.85 -2.46 20.96
C THR A 42 -25.91 -3.78 20.16
N THR A 43 -25.00 -3.99 19.18
CA THR A 43 -24.62 -5.35 18.72
C THR A 43 -23.32 -5.34 17.93
N ILE A 44 -22.52 -6.40 18.10
CA ILE A 44 -21.24 -6.71 17.46
C ILE A 44 -21.23 -6.25 15.98
N SER A 45 -20.22 -5.48 15.59
CA SER A 45 -20.06 -4.94 14.24
C SER A 45 -20.24 -6.05 13.19
N PRO A 46 -21.13 -5.88 12.20
CA PRO A 46 -21.32 -6.87 11.16
C PRO A 46 -20.01 -7.04 10.40
N ALA A 47 -19.53 -8.29 10.29
CA ALA A 47 -18.39 -8.63 9.44
C ALA A 47 -18.60 -7.97 8.06
N ARG A 48 -17.58 -7.26 7.55
CA ARG A 48 -17.64 -6.63 6.22
C ARG A 48 -17.97 -7.71 5.18
N LYS A 49 -19.19 -7.68 4.64
CA LYS A 49 -19.61 -8.57 3.55
C LYS A 49 -19.11 -8.00 2.23
N CYS A 50 -18.09 -8.63 1.65
CA CYS A 50 -17.59 -8.31 0.32
C CYS A 50 -18.32 -9.13 -0.75
N LYS A 51 -18.41 -8.61 -1.98
CA LYS A 51 -19.16 -9.27 -3.06
C LYS A 51 -18.44 -10.56 -3.50
N PRO A 52 -19.17 -11.66 -3.79
CA PRO A 52 -18.58 -12.83 -4.43
C PRO A 52 -18.16 -12.49 -5.86
N CYS A 53 -17.23 -13.26 -6.40
CA CYS A 53 -16.70 -13.05 -7.73
C CYS A 53 -16.85 -14.30 -8.60
N PRO A 54 -17.07 -14.13 -9.90
CA PRO A 54 -16.94 -15.21 -10.86
C PRO A 54 -15.48 -15.70 -10.97
N ASP A 55 -15.31 -16.95 -11.39
CA ASP A 55 -14.02 -17.62 -11.58
C ASP A 55 -13.39 -17.36 -12.96
N ASN A 56 -13.92 -16.39 -13.73
CA ASN A 56 -13.37 -16.07 -15.05
C ASN A 56 -11.99 -15.42 -14.93
N TYR A 57 -11.07 -15.85 -15.80
CA TYR A 57 -9.72 -15.33 -15.83
C TYR A 57 -9.58 -14.20 -16.87
N ASN A 58 -9.69 -12.96 -16.40
CA ASN A 58 -9.50 -11.73 -17.16
C ASN A 58 -8.54 -10.83 -16.37
N PRO A 59 -7.22 -11.11 -16.41
CA PRO A 59 -6.29 -10.60 -15.41
C PRO A 59 -6.18 -9.08 -15.44
N VAL A 60 -5.99 -8.50 -14.25
CA VAL A 60 -5.76 -7.06 -14.10
C VAL A 60 -4.59 -6.79 -13.17
N CYS A 61 -3.87 -5.71 -13.48
CA CYS A 61 -2.79 -5.20 -12.65
C CYS A 61 -3.35 -4.09 -11.78
N GLY A 62 -3.44 -4.32 -10.46
CA GLY A 62 -3.90 -3.35 -9.48
C GLY A 62 -2.75 -2.59 -8.82
N SER A 63 -2.90 -1.29 -8.63
CA SER A 63 -1.95 -0.43 -7.90
C SER A 63 -2.70 0.70 -7.19
N ASP A 64 -2.20 1.16 -6.05
CA ASP A 64 -2.70 2.35 -5.33
C ASP A 64 -1.97 3.65 -5.73
N GLY A 65 -1.17 3.60 -6.80
CA GLY A 65 -0.29 4.69 -7.23
C GLY A 65 1.13 4.60 -6.68
N ALA A 66 1.45 3.60 -5.85
CA ALA A 66 2.81 3.32 -5.36
C ALA A 66 3.50 2.16 -6.12
N LYS A 67 4.73 1.81 -5.71
CA LYS A 67 5.55 0.72 -6.30
C LYS A 67 4.90 -0.68 -6.21
N VAL A 68 3.77 -0.81 -5.51
CA VAL A 68 3.04 -2.05 -5.36
C VAL A 68 2.17 -2.28 -6.61
N ASN A 69 2.42 -3.39 -7.27
CA ASN A 69 1.68 -3.85 -8.45
C ASN A 69 1.29 -5.31 -8.18
N LEU A 70 0.00 -5.55 -7.95
CA LEU A 70 -0.54 -6.87 -7.65
C LEU A 70 -1.40 -7.34 -8.82
N SER A 71 -1.19 -8.59 -9.23
CA SER A 71 -2.01 -9.22 -10.26
C SER A 71 -3.24 -9.87 -9.63
N PHE A 72 -4.39 -9.65 -10.24
CA PHE A 72 -5.66 -10.26 -9.83
C PHE A 72 -6.24 -11.04 -11.00
N GLY A 73 -6.86 -12.19 -10.73
CA GLY A 73 -7.45 -13.03 -11.78
C GLY A 73 -8.57 -12.33 -12.56
N ASN A 74 -9.27 -11.38 -11.93
CA ASN A 74 -10.15 -10.43 -12.60
C ASN A 74 -10.38 -9.16 -11.75
N LYS A 75 -11.05 -8.17 -12.35
CA LYS A 75 -11.42 -6.91 -11.69
C LYS A 75 -12.28 -7.10 -10.44
N CYS A 76 -13.19 -8.10 -10.43
CA CYS A 76 -14.00 -8.37 -9.24
C CYS A 76 -13.11 -8.81 -8.07
N VAL A 77 -12.16 -9.71 -8.30
CA VAL A 77 -11.23 -10.18 -7.26
C VAL A 77 -10.40 -9.02 -6.68
N MET A 78 -9.97 -8.08 -7.52
CA MET A 78 -9.32 -6.84 -7.05
C MET A 78 -10.24 -6.00 -6.16
N GLU A 79 -11.51 -5.83 -6.52
CA GLU A 79 -12.49 -5.09 -5.72
C GLU A 79 -12.83 -5.78 -4.40
N LYS A 80 -12.93 -7.12 -4.41
CA LYS A 80 -13.08 -7.92 -3.20
C LYS A 80 -11.88 -7.72 -2.28
N TYR A 81 -10.66 -7.77 -2.81
CA TYR A 81 -9.45 -7.47 -2.05
C TYR A 81 -9.49 -6.07 -1.43
N ASN A 82 -9.88 -5.05 -2.19
CA ASN A 82 -10.06 -3.68 -1.67
C ASN A 82 -11.06 -3.65 -0.49
N CYS A 83 -12.17 -4.37 -0.61
CA CYS A 83 -13.19 -4.45 0.44
C CYS A 83 -12.68 -5.18 1.71
N GLU A 84 -12.01 -6.31 1.55
CA GLU A 84 -11.51 -7.14 2.66
C GLU A 84 -10.38 -6.44 3.41
N HIS A 85 -9.49 -5.79 2.68
CA HIS A 85 -8.26 -5.21 3.22
C HIS A 85 -8.34 -3.70 3.44
N ASN A 86 -9.47 -3.04 3.14
CA ASN A 86 -9.60 -1.57 3.09
C ASN A 86 -8.58 -0.91 2.16
N ALA A 87 -8.16 -1.63 1.12
CA ALA A 87 -7.27 -1.10 0.10
C ALA A 87 -8.06 -0.28 -0.93
N LYS A 88 -7.34 0.51 -1.72
CA LYS A 88 -7.90 1.34 -2.80
C LYS A 88 -7.09 1.16 -4.09
N LEU A 89 -6.85 -0.09 -4.46
CA LEU A 89 -6.18 -0.42 -5.71
C LEU A 89 -7.08 -0.05 -6.89
N THR A 90 -6.48 0.56 -7.90
CA THR A 90 -7.11 0.83 -9.20
C THR A 90 -6.45 -0.03 -10.27
N VAL A 91 -7.21 -0.33 -11.33
CA VAL A 91 -6.66 -1.05 -12.48
C VAL A 91 -5.68 -0.13 -13.20
N LYS A 92 -4.44 -0.59 -13.34
CA LYS A 92 -3.37 0.05 -14.10
C LYS A 92 -3.22 -0.55 -15.49
N LEU A 93 -3.37 -1.88 -15.61
CA LEU A 93 -3.32 -2.63 -16.87
C LEU A 93 -4.42 -3.67 -16.89
N GLU A 94 -5.00 -3.91 -18.07
CA GLU A 94 -5.92 -5.03 -18.35
C GLU A 94 -5.14 -6.32 -18.66
N SER A 95 -4.10 -6.56 -17.87
CA SER A 95 -3.24 -7.73 -17.91
C SER A 95 -2.64 -7.93 -16.52
N GLU A 96 -1.91 -9.02 -16.32
CA GLU A 96 -1.07 -9.17 -15.13
C GLU A 96 -0.03 -8.03 -15.03
N CYS A 97 0.40 -7.74 -13.82
CA CYS A 97 1.50 -6.81 -13.57
C CYS A 97 2.85 -7.44 -13.97
N PRO A 98 3.70 -6.72 -14.75
CA PRO A 98 5.03 -7.20 -15.07
C PRO A 98 5.85 -7.38 -13.78
N ASN A 99 6.53 -8.52 -13.65
CA ASN A 99 7.35 -8.88 -12.48
C ASN A 99 6.61 -8.97 -11.14
N SER A 100 5.30 -9.22 -11.13
CA SER A 100 4.54 -9.39 -9.88
C SER A 100 4.67 -10.79 -9.28
N LYS A 101 4.59 -10.87 -7.95
CA LYS A 101 4.54 -12.13 -7.21
C LYS A 101 3.07 -12.48 -6.94
N GLY A 102 2.54 -13.42 -7.73
CA GLY A 102 1.35 -14.20 -7.39
C GLY A 102 0.02 -13.70 -7.97
N ILE A 103 -0.76 -14.65 -8.47
CA ILE A 103 -2.19 -14.54 -8.75
C ILE A 103 -2.92 -15.08 -7.51
N ARG A 104 -3.81 -14.28 -6.91
CA ARG A 104 -4.83 -14.82 -6.01
C ARG A 104 -6.05 -15.13 -6.89
N LEU A 105 -6.30 -16.42 -7.13
CA LEU A 105 -7.61 -16.87 -7.62
C LEU A 105 -8.59 -16.83 -6.44
N ALA A 106 -9.88 -16.69 -6.78
CA ALA A 106 -10.97 -16.47 -5.84
C ALA A 106 -11.16 -17.63 -4.86
#